data_AF-A0A7Y2C8Y7-F1
#
_entry.id   AF-A0A7Y2C8Y7-F1
#
_cell.length_a   1.000
_cell.length_b   1.000
_cell.length_c   1.000
_cell.angle_alpha   90.00
_cell.angle_beta   90.00
_cell.angle_gamma   90.00
#
_symmetry.space_group_name_H-M   'P 1'
#
loop_
_entity.id
_entity.type
_entity.pdbx_description
1 polymer ?
#
loop_
_entity_poly.entity_id
_entity_poly.type
_entity_poly.pdbx_seq_one_letter_code
_entity_poly.pdbx_strand_id
1 'polypeptide(L)'
;MIALRKVPCTSWLLVLPVVLVATASAQTLHDTGDEFVVRTEPVDLPMHQGVHGHEHMGVFPPVGTVTIPVSGYIHAFDYSVLNGAGEEIPRVTLHHFNVIDPAHRELFLPISRRLLAAGQETGEQKLPWFVLGIPVTEGQELVVSAMLHNPTESAHHNVSLEIRMSYIPDGRPWPLFDVYPFQIDVAFPAGDKSFDLPAGKFSKSWEGSPGVAGRI
;
A
#
# COMPACT_ATOMS: atom_id res chain seq x y z
N MET A 1 -51.61 -53.99 -1.56
CA MET A 1 -50.39 -53.32 -1.06
C MET A 1 -49.77 -52.59 -2.25
N ILE A 2 -50.09 -51.30 -2.41
CA ILE A 2 -49.74 -50.50 -3.60
C ILE A 2 -48.42 -49.78 -3.30
N ALA A 3 -47.36 -50.13 -4.03
CA ALA A 3 -46.03 -49.52 -3.87
C ALA A 3 -45.88 -48.32 -4.80
N LEU A 4 -45.94 -47.12 -4.24
CA LEU A 4 -45.58 -45.86 -4.90
C LEU A 4 -44.07 -45.80 -5.13
N ARG A 5 -43.65 -45.82 -6.40
CA ARG A 5 -42.27 -45.51 -6.81
C ARG A 5 -42.06 -43.99 -6.77
N LYS A 6 -41.16 -43.52 -5.91
CA LYS A 6 -40.63 -42.14 -5.93
C LYS A 6 -39.71 -41.97 -7.14
N VAL A 7 -40.00 -40.96 -7.97
CA VAL A 7 -39.11 -40.48 -9.04
C VAL A 7 -38.23 -39.39 -8.44
N PRO A 8 -36.88 -39.47 -8.50
CA PRO A 8 -36.03 -38.38 -8.04
C PRO A 8 -35.99 -37.28 -9.10
N CYS A 9 -36.32 -36.06 -8.67
CA CYS A 9 -36.22 -34.84 -9.44
C CYS A 9 -34.75 -34.35 -9.36
N THR A 10 -33.99 -34.50 -10.44
CA THR A 10 -32.66 -33.90 -10.57
C THR A 10 -32.73 -32.70 -11.51
N SER A 11 -32.93 -31.51 -10.93
CA SER A 11 -32.71 -30.24 -11.62
C SER A 11 -31.27 -29.79 -11.37
N TRP A 12 -30.42 -29.89 -12.40
CA TRP A 12 -29.10 -29.28 -12.42
C TRP A 12 -29.25 -27.83 -12.91
N LEU A 13 -29.20 -26.86 -12.00
CA LEU A 13 -29.01 -25.46 -12.34
C LEU A 13 -27.51 -25.24 -12.60
N LEU A 14 -27.16 -25.07 -13.87
CA LEU A 14 -25.86 -24.55 -14.30
C LEU A 14 -25.77 -23.08 -13.88
N VAL A 15 -25.07 -22.81 -12.77
CA VAL A 15 -24.65 -21.46 -12.41
C VAL A 15 -23.37 -21.18 -13.21
N LEU A 16 -23.49 -20.40 -14.28
CA LEU A 16 -22.34 -19.83 -14.96
C LEU A 16 -21.67 -18.82 -14.00
N PRO A 17 -20.36 -18.93 -13.70
CA PRO A 17 -19.68 -17.92 -12.92
C PRO A 17 -19.60 -16.64 -13.78
N VAL A 18 -20.29 -15.59 -13.33
CA VAL A 18 -20.00 -14.24 -13.77
C VAL A 18 -18.62 -13.91 -13.21
N VAL A 19 -17.59 -14.03 -14.04
CA VAL A 19 -16.28 -13.46 -13.72
C VAL A 19 -16.41 -11.96 -13.88
N LEU A 20 -16.66 -11.27 -12.76
CA LEU A 20 -16.55 -9.83 -12.70
C LEU A 20 -15.06 -9.50 -12.81
N VAL A 21 -14.59 -9.14 -14.00
CA VAL A 21 -13.25 -8.53 -14.15
C VAL A 21 -13.36 -7.14 -13.54
N ALA A 22 -12.95 -7.00 -12.28
CA ALA A 22 -12.71 -5.69 -11.70
C ALA A 22 -11.56 -5.07 -12.50
N THR A 23 -11.86 -4.04 -13.29
CA THR A 23 -10.81 -3.16 -13.82
C THR A 23 -10.14 -2.53 -12.62
N ALA A 24 -8.90 -2.91 -12.32
CA ALA A 24 -8.10 -2.20 -11.34
C ALA A 24 -8.11 -0.71 -11.73
N SER A 25 -8.43 0.18 -10.79
CA SER A 25 -8.18 1.61 -11.01
C SER A 25 -6.69 1.75 -11.23
N ALA A 26 -6.29 2.12 -12.44
CA ALA A 26 -4.89 2.35 -12.76
C ALA A 26 -4.50 3.66 -12.09
N GLN A 27 -3.66 3.56 -11.07
CA GLN A 27 -2.99 4.70 -10.52
C GLN A 27 -2.12 5.29 -11.62
N THR A 28 -1.97 6.61 -11.67
CA THR A 28 -1.14 7.22 -12.71
C THR A 28 0.31 7.23 -12.24
N LEU A 29 1.23 6.82 -13.12
CA LEU A 29 2.67 6.99 -12.94
C LEU A 29 3.18 7.85 -14.08
N HIS A 30 3.84 8.94 -13.73
CA HIS A 30 4.54 9.81 -14.66
C HIS A 30 6.05 9.73 -14.39
N ASP A 31 6.82 9.49 -15.44
CA ASP A 31 8.28 9.53 -15.39
C ASP A 31 8.79 10.89 -15.86
N THR A 32 9.56 11.55 -14.99
CA THR A 32 10.15 12.87 -15.27
C THR A 32 11.59 12.77 -15.81
N GLY A 33 12.17 11.57 -15.80
CA GLY A 33 13.55 11.27 -16.17
C GLY A 33 14.49 11.11 -14.96
N ASP A 34 14.11 11.63 -13.80
CA ASP A 34 14.82 11.48 -12.52
C ASP A 34 13.88 11.12 -11.35
N GLU A 35 12.56 11.25 -11.53
CA GLU A 35 11.55 10.81 -10.58
C GLU A 35 10.40 10.04 -11.23
N PHE A 36 9.95 8.99 -10.55
CA PHE A 36 8.63 8.41 -10.76
C PHE A 36 7.61 9.10 -9.84
N VAL A 37 6.62 9.75 -10.44
CA VAL A 37 5.54 10.43 -9.74
C VAL A 37 4.28 9.60 -9.84
N VAL A 38 3.86 9.00 -8.73
CA VAL A 38 2.65 8.19 -8.64
C VAL A 38 1.54 9.02 -8.00
N ARG A 39 0.35 9.05 -8.63
CA ARG A 39 -0.82 9.75 -8.09
C ARG A 39 -2.01 8.84 -7.93
N THR A 40 -2.62 8.89 -6.75
CA THR A 40 -3.87 8.17 -6.46
C THR A 40 -5.07 8.82 -7.10
N GLU A 41 -6.05 7.98 -7.41
CA GLU A 41 -7.39 8.44 -7.74
C GLU A 41 -7.91 9.39 -6.65
N PRO A 42 -8.57 10.49 -7.06
CA PRO A 42 -9.05 11.48 -6.13
C PRO A 42 -10.21 10.94 -5.29
N VAL A 43 -10.26 11.32 -4.01
CA VAL A 43 -11.36 11.01 -3.08
C VAL A 43 -11.82 12.25 -2.34
N ASP A 44 -13.07 12.26 -1.91
CA ASP A 44 -13.56 13.30 -1.02
C ASP A 44 -13.25 12.96 0.45
N LEU A 45 -12.70 13.94 1.16
CA LEU A 45 -12.44 13.87 2.59
C LEU A 45 -13.45 14.75 3.33
N PRO A 46 -14.54 14.19 3.89
CA PRO A 46 -15.52 14.98 4.64
C PRO A 46 -14.86 15.66 5.84
N MET A 47 -15.43 16.77 6.31
CA MET A 47 -14.95 17.40 7.55
C MET A 47 -15.10 16.41 8.72
N HIS A 48 -14.20 16.51 9.70
CA HIS A 48 -14.41 15.81 10.96
C HIS A 48 -15.62 16.42 11.68
N GLN A 49 -16.79 15.79 11.58
CA GLN A 49 -17.88 16.07 12.51
C GLN A 49 -17.56 15.28 13.76
N GLY A 50 -17.35 15.96 14.90
CA GLY A 50 -16.89 15.39 16.17
C GLY A 50 -17.80 14.33 16.78
N VAL A 51 -18.02 13.22 16.07
CA VAL A 51 -18.72 12.04 16.56
C VAL A 51 -17.81 11.43 17.61
N HIS A 52 -18.23 11.55 18.87
CA HIS A 52 -17.63 10.89 20.01
C HIS A 52 -17.66 9.37 19.81
N GLY A 53 -16.58 8.84 19.25
CA GLY A 53 -16.32 7.42 19.06
C GLY A 53 -14.95 7.26 18.43
N HIS A 54 -14.14 6.32 18.91
CA HIS A 54 -12.76 6.09 18.49
C HIS A 54 -12.62 5.57 17.04
N GLU A 55 -13.60 5.81 16.18
CA GLU A 55 -13.59 5.45 14.76
C GLU A 55 -13.02 6.64 13.97
N HIS A 56 -11.69 6.71 13.89
CA HIS A 56 -11.04 7.45 12.81
C HIS A 56 -11.43 6.77 11.50
N MET A 57 -12.57 7.17 10.91
CA MET A 57 -13.06 6.63 9.64
C MET A 57 -12.06 6.99 8.54
N GLY A 58 -11.12 6.08 8.29
CA GLY A 58 -10.18 6.22 7.19
C GLY A 58 -10.92 6.23 5.86
N VAL A 59 -10.53 7.15 4.99
CA VAL A 59 -10.94 7.16 3.60
C VAL A 59 -9.84 6.45 2.81
N PHE A 60 -10.24 5.46 2.03
CA PHE A 60 -9.32 4.64 1.24
C PHE A 60 -9.50 4.97 -0.24
N PRO A 61 -8.56 5.69 -0.87
CA PRO A 61 -8.49 5.73 -2.32
C PRO A 61 -8.48 4.31 -2.90
N PRO A 62 -9.08 4.09 -4.09
CA PRO A 62 -9.01 2.81 -4.76
C PRO A 62 -7.56 2.30 -4.82
N VAL A 63 -7.36 1.09 -4.30
CA VAL A 63 -6.08 0.39 -4.47
C VAL A 63 -5.88 0.13 -5.95
N GLY A 64 -4.70 0.48 -6.46
CA GLY A 64 -4.40 0.34 -7.87
C GLY A 64 -2.97 -0.11 -8.09
N THR A 65 -2.66 -0.38 -9.36
CA THR A 65 -1.33 -0.77 -9.79
C THR A 65 -0.70 0.30 -10.66
N VAL A 66 0.63 0.35 -10.65
CA VAL A 66 1.46 1.10 -11.59
C VAL A 66 2.51 0.17 -12.18
N THR A 67 2.92 0.45 -13.42
CA THR A 67 4.02 -0.28 -14.07
C THR A 67 5.24 0.62 -14.14
N ILE A 68 6.38 0.09 -13.69
CA ILE A 68 7.66 0.79 -13.79
C ILE A 68 8.05 0.94 -15.27
N PRO A 69 8.28 2.18 -15.76
CA PRO A 69 8.51 2.41 -17.18
C PRO A 69 9.97 2.20 -17.61
N VAL A 70 10.92 2.23 -16.67
CA VAL A 70 12.35 2.02 -16.94
C VAL A 70 13.03 1.39 -15.73
N SER A 71 13.98 0.50 -15.98
CA SER A 71 14.79 -0.13 -14.92
C SER A 71 15.74 0.89 -14.26
N GLY A 72 15.96 0.72 -12.97
CA GLY A 72 16.87 1.57 -12.22
C GLY A 72 16.80 1.35 -10.72
N TYR A 73 17.24 2.35 -9.97
CA TYR A 73 17.35 2.30 -8.52
C TYR A 73 16.66 3.49 -7.88
N ILE A 74 15.60 3.23 -7.11
CA ILE A 74 14.97 4.25 -6.27
C ILE A 74 15.90 4.52 -5.09
N HIS A 75 16.23 5.79 -4.85
CA HIS A 75 17.12 6.18 -3.76
C HIS A 75 16.51 7.22 -2.83
N ALA A 76 15.38 7.80 -3.17
CA ALA A 76 14.66 8.71 -2.29
C ALA A 76 13.16 8.64 -2.55
N PHE A 77 12.37 9.02 -1.54
CA PHE A 77 10.96 9.29 -1.74
C PHE A 77 10.44 10.39 -0.80
N ASP A 78 9.42 11.10 -1.27
CA ASP A 78 8.60 12.01 -0.49
C ASP A 78 7.14 11.93 -0.99
N TYR A 79 6.23 12.61 -0.32
CA TYR A 79 4.84 12.68 -0.73
C TYR A 79 4.22 14.06 -0.46
N SER A 80 3.19 14.37 -1.23
CA SER A 80 2.27 15.47 -0.99
C SER A 80 0.83 14.98 -1.04
N VAL A 81 -0.05 15.60 -0.26
CA VAL A 81 -1.50 15.38 -0.38
C VAL A 81 -2.08 16.61 -1.07
N LEU A 82 -2.75 16.43 -2.19
CA LEU A 82 -3.17 17.50 -3.09
C LEU A 82 -4.69 17.55 -3.17
N ASN A 83 -5.28 18.75 -3.16
CA ASN A 83 -6.70 18.94 -3.45
C ASN A 83 -6.98 18.93 -4.98
N GLY A 84 -8.24 19.07 -5.37
CA GLY A 84 -8.64 19.12 -6.79
C GLY A 84 -8.07 20.30 -7.59
N ALA A 85 -7.56 21.35 -6.94
CA ALA A 85 -6.86 22.46 -7.59
C ALA A 85 -5.35 22.21 -7.74
N GLY A 86 -4.83 21.09 -7.22
CA GLY A 86 -3.40 20.79 -7.18
C GLY A 86 -2.65 21.47 -6.05
N GLU A 87 -3.35 22.08 -5.10
CA GLU A 87 -2.73 22.72 -3.93
C GLU A 87 -2.48 21.68 -2.84
N GLU A 88 -1.34 21.80 -2.15
CA GLU A 88 -1.02 20.94 -1.02
C GLU A 88 -1.95 21.23 0.16
N ILE A 89 -2.52 20.15 0.71
CA ILE A 89 -3.26 20.18 1.97
C ILE A 89 -2.39 19.59 3.10
N PRO A 90 -2.74 19.82 4.37
CA PRO A 90 -1.91 19.40 5.50
C PRO A 90 -1.53 17.90 5.47
N ARG A 91 -0.25 17.56 5.63
CA ARG A 91 0.27 16.17 5.67
C ARG A 91 -0.38 15.31 6.77
N VAL A 92 -0.93 15.94 7.81
CA VAL A 92 -1.74 15.30 8.86
C VAL A 92 -3.01 14.63 8.31
N THR A 93 -3.34 14.81 7.03
CA THR A 93 -4.42 14.07 6.35
C THR A 93 -4.00 12.68 5.86
N LEU A 94 -2.69 12.38 5.79
CA LEU A 94 -2.19 11.05 5.47
C LEU A 94 -2.15 10.18 6.72
N HIS A 95 -2.95 9.11 6.76
CA HIS A 95 -2.82 8.09 7.79
C HIS A 95 -1.61 7.19 7.50
N HIS A 96 -1.57 6.57 6.32
CA HIS A 96 -0.38 5.92 5.76
C HIS A 96 -0.56 5.58 4.28
N PHE A 97 0.54 5.34 3.57
CA PHE A 97 0.54 4.67 2.27
C PHE A 97 1.58 3.55 2.22
N ASN A 98 1.40 2.65 1.27
CA ASN A 98 2.37 1.62 0.94
C ASN A 98 2.53 1.51 -0.58
N VAL A 99 3.79 1.34 -1.03
CA VAL A 99 4.15 0.87 -2.36
C VAL A 99 4.67 -0.55 -2.21
N ILE A 100 4.02 -1.51 -2.87
CA ILE A 100 4.18 -2.94 -2.63
C ILE A 100 4.59 -3.62 -3.92
N ASP A 101 5.58 -4.50 -3.84
CA ASP A 101 5.92 -5.44 -4.90
C ASP A 101 5.17 -6.76 -4.65
N PRO A 102 4.11 -7.06 -5.41
CA PRO A 102 3.30 -8.24 -5.20
C PRO A 102 4.02 -9.54 -5.59
N ALA A 103 5.05 -9.47 -6.45
CA ALA A 103 5.75 -10.63 -6.98
C ALA A 103 6.76 -11.22 -5.99
N HIS A 104 7.21 -10.43 -5.00
CA HIS A 104 8.19 -10.83 -4.00
C HIS A 104 7.60 -10.88 -2.60
N ARG A 105 8.17 -11.73 -1.74
CA ARG A 105 7.76 -11.87 -0.33
C ARG A 105 8.59 -10.97 0.56
N GLU A 106 7.95 -10.49 1.63
CA GLU A 106 8.58 -9.77 2.72
C GLU A 106 9.55 -10.68 3.51
N LEU A 107 10.55 -10.07 4.16
CA LEU A 107 11.63 -10.80 4.82
C LEU A 107 11.15 -11.57 6.05
N PHE A 108 10.29 -10.98 6.88
CA PHE A 108 9.89 -11.56 8.18
C PHE A 108 8.41 -11.91 8.27
N LEU A 109 7.56 -11.22 7.50
CA LEU A 109 6.10 -11.35 7.58
C LEU A 109 5.58 -12.09 6.34
N PRO A 110 4.50 -12.89 6.46
CA PRO A 110 3.92 -13.63 5.32
C PRO A 110 3.08 -12.72 4.40
N ILE A 111 3.66 -11.62 3.95
CA ILE A 111 3.05 -10.61 3.07
C ILE A 111 3.90 -10.39 1.82
N SER A 112 3.34 -9.65 0.86
CA SER A 112 4.12 -9.11 -0.26
C SER A 112 5.12 -8.06 0.22
N ARG A 113 6.27 -7.99 -0.45
CA ARG A 113 7.36 -7.09 -0.08
C ARG A 113 6.91 -5.65 -0.17
N ARG A 114 7.08 -4.88 0.91
CA ARG A 114 6.79 -3.45 0.90
C ARG A 114 8.05 -2.68 0.52
N LEU A 115 8.03 -2.03 -0.64
CA LEU A 115 9.16 -1.21 -1.10
C LEU A 115 9.21 0.13 -0.38
N LEU A 116 8.04 0.77 -0.18
CA LEU A 116 7.95 2.06 0.51
C LEU A 116 6.75 2.07 1.46
N ALA A 117 6.90 2.76 2.59
CA ALA A 117 5.83 2.99 3.56
C ALA A 117 6.05 4.36 4.19
N ALA A 118 4.97 5.13 4.36
CA ALA A 118 5.04 6.39 5.07
C ALA A 118 3.69 6.72 5.70
N GLY A 119 3.70 7.45 6.81
CA GLY A 119 2.53 8.12 7.38
C GLY A 119 2.79 9.62 7.54
N GLN A 120 1.83 10.33 8.15
CA GLN A 120 1.98 11.76 8.48
C GLN A 120 3.29 12.11 9.22
N GLU A 121 3.83 11.17 10.00
CA GLU A 121 5.07 11.33 10.78
C GLU A 121 6.34 11.12 9.95
N THR A 122 6.21 10.56 8.75
CA THR A 122 7.34 10.25 7.89
C THR A 122 7.62 11.43 6.96
N GLY A 123 8.80 12.05 7.14
CA GLY A 123 9.33 13.02 6.18
C GLY A 123 9.96 12.35 4.97
N GLU A 124 10.63 13.16 4.15
CA GLU A 124 11.44 12.66 3.03
C GLU A 124 12.47 11.62 3.50
N GLN A 125 12.58 10.51 2.77
CA GLN A 125 13.56 9.47 3.03
C GLN A 125 14.59 9.44 1.91
N LYS A 126 15.88 9.28 2.28
CA LYS A 126 17.01 9.28 1.33
C LYS A 126 18.00 8.18 1.66
N LEU A 127 18.39 7.43 0.65
CA LEU A 127 19.57 6.57 0.63
C LEU A 127 20.76 7.33 0.03
N PRO A 128 22.01 6.96 0.37
CA PRO A 128 23.18 7.45 -0.34
C PRO A 128 23.18 6.97 -1.81
N TRP A 129 22.63 7.79 -2.69
CA TRP A 129 22.29 7.51 -4.10
C TRP A 129 23.46 7.04 -5.00
N PHE A 130 24.70 7.20 -4.53
CA PHE A 130 25.90 6.78 -5.24
C PHE A 130 26.37 5.36 -4.87
N VAL A 131 25.81 4.75 -3.80
CA VAL A 131 26.18 3.39 -3.34
C VAL A 131 24.98 2.48 -3.08
N LEU A 132 23.83 2.99 -2.66
CA LEU A 132 22.66 2.20 -2.28
C LEU A 132 21.44 2.58 -3.11
N GLY A 133 20.58 1.61 -3.41
CA GLY A 133 19.28 1.85 -4.01
C GLY A 133 18.36 0.64 -3.95
N ILE A 134 17.06 0.90 -4.06
CA ILE A 134 16.03 -0.12 -4.19
C ILE A 134 15.87 -0.42 -5.68
N PRO A 135 16.28 -1.61 -6.15
CA PRO A 135 16.21 -1.93 -7.57
C PRO A 135 14.76 -2.11 -8.00
N VAL A 136 14.44 -1.56 -9.17
CA VAL A 136 13.17 -1.74 -9.88
C VAL A 136 13.45 -2.07 -11.35
N THR A 137 12.57 -2.86 -11.96
CA THR A 137 12.72 -3.32 -13.34
C THR A 137 11.62 -2.76 -14.22
N GLU A 138 11.95 -2.38 -15.46
CA GLU A 138 10.95 -2.08 -16.49
C GLU A 138 9.89 -3.19 -16.57
N GLY A 139 8.62 -2.80 -16.60
CA GLY A 139 7.49 -3.72 -16.63
C GLY A 139 7.10 -4.30 -15.25
N GLN A 140 7.85 -4.01 -14.19
CA GLN A 140 7.50 -4.42 -12.84
C GLN A 140 6.19 -3.75 -12.42
N GLU A 141 5.21 -4.55 -11.99
CA GLU A 141 3.96 -4.08 -11.42
C GLU A 141 4.13 -3.80 -9.93
N LEU A 142 3.75 -2.60 -9.49
CA LEU A 142 3.69 -2.22 -8.08
C LEU A 142 2.26 -1.91 -7.69
N VAL A 143 1.87 -2.33 -6.48
CA VAL A 143 0.58 -2.00 -5.88
C VAL A 143 0.72 -0.77 -4.99
N VAL A 144 -0.18 0.20 -5.18
CA VAL A 144 -0.24 1.44 -4.42
C VAL A 144 -1.51 1.44 -3.59
N SER A 145 -1.35 1.63 -2.29
CA SER A 145 -2.45 1.69 -1.32
C SER A 145 -2.24 2.86 -0.39
N ALA A 146 -3.32 3.57 -0.07
CA ALA A 146 -3.29 4.70 0.85
C ALA A 146 -4.51 4.66 1.77
N MET A 147 -4.32 5.23 2.95
CA MET A 147 -5.37 5.54 3.90
C MET A 147 -5.21 7.01 4.27
N LEU A 148 -6.26 7.77 4.02
CA LEU A 148 -6.37 9.17 4.35
C LEU A 148 -7.33 9.34 5.51
N HIS A 149 -7.22 10.45 6.21
CA HIS A 149 -8.23 10.92 7.14
C HIS A 149 -8.26 12.44 7.10
N ASN A 150 -9.32 13.03 7.62
CA ASN A 150 -9.40 14.48 7.74
C ASN A 150 -9.56 14.85 9.20
N PRO A 151 -8.49 15.28 9.89
CA PRO A 151 -8.60 15.80 11.25
C PRO A 151 -8.97 17.29 11.29
N THR A 152 -9.20 17.93 10.12
CA THR A 152 -9.48 19.36 10.03
C THR A 152 -10.98 19.65 10.03
N GLU A 153 -11.34 20.91 10.33
CA GLU A 153 -12.72 21.38 10.35
C GLU A 153 -13.28 21.69 8.95
N SER A 154 -12.45 21.62 7.91
CA SER A 154 -12.84 21.85 6.52
C SER A 154 -12.91 20.53 5.74
N ALA A 155 -13.97 20.33 4.96
CA ALA A 155 -13.99 19.25 3.97
C ALA A 155 -13.00 19.55 2.84
N HIS A 156 -12.35 18.51 2.31
CA HIS A 156 -11.47 18.60 1.15
C HIS A 156 -12.04 17.74 0.03
N HIS A 157 -12.09 18.29 -1.18
CA HIS A 157 -12.66 17.62 -2.35
C HIS A 157 -11.59 17.22 -3.35
N ASN A 158 -11.82 16.08 -4.01
CA ASN A 158 -10.93 15.53 -5.03
C ASN A 158 -9.46 15.43 -4.55
N VAL A 159 -9.27 14.86 -3.37
CA VAL A 159 -7.97 14.72 -2.73
C VAL A 159 -7.22 13.52 -3.30
N SER A 160 -5.99 13.75 -3.75
CA SER A 160 -5.07 12.69 -4.20
C SER A 160 -3.80 12.69 -3.35
N LEU A 161 -3.26 11.51 -3.11
CA LEU A 161 -1.88 11.35 -2.67
C LEU A 161 -0.97 11.35 -3.91
N GLU A 162 0.09 12.14 -3.86
CA GLU A 162 1.19 12.12 -4.81
C GLU A 162 2.45 11.60 -4.12
N ILE A 163 3.04 10.53 -4.64
CA ILE A 163 4.28 9.92 -4.16
C ILE A 163 5.35 10.20 -5.21
N ARG A 164 6.43 10.87 -4.81
CA ARG A 164 7.58 11.15 -5.67
C ARG A 164 8.71 10.24 -5.28
N MET A 165 9.22 9.44 -6.22
CA MET A 165 10.29 8.48 -6.01
C MET A 165 11.46 8.87 -6.91
N SER A 166 12.49 9.49 -6.34
CA SER A 166 13.71 9.81 -7.09
C SER A 166 14.48 8.53 -7.38
N TYR A 167 14.87 8.36 -8.63
CA TYR A 167 15.54 7.17 -9.12
C TYR A 167 16.72 7.52 -10.01
N ILE A 168 17.61 6.54 -10.18
CA ILE A 168 18.69 6.62 -11.16
C ILE A 168 18.44 5.51 -12.19
N PRO A 169 18.34 5.84 -13.48
CA PRO A 169 18.22 4.83 -14.53
C PRO A 169 19.41 3.87 -14.52
N ASP A 170 19.17 2.66 -15.01
CA ASP A 170 20.24 1.70 -15.29
C ASP A 170 21.28 2.23 -16.31
N GLY A 171 22.39 1.51 -16.44
CA GLY A 171 23.46 1.86 -17.38
C GLY A 171 24.62 2.67 -16.78
N ARG A 172 24.66 2.77 -15.44
CA ARG A 172 25.85 3.31 -14.75
C ARG A 172 27.04 2.37 -14.91
N PRO A 173 28.28 2.91 -14.94
CA PRO A 173 29.50 2.08 -15.03
C PRO A 173 29.75 1.21 -13.78
N TRP A 174 29.10 1.52 -12.65
CA TRP A 174 29.17 0.76 -11.41
C TRP A 174 27.75 0.50 -10.88
N PRO A 175 27.43 -0.75 -10.50
CA PRO A 175 26.13 -1.06 -9.90
C PRO A 175 26.03 -0.49 -8.47
N LEU A 176 24.81 -0.18 -8.05
CA LEU A 176 24.53 0.10 -6.64
C LEU A 176 24.38 -1.21 -5.88
N PHE A 177 24.54 -1.17 -4.56
CA PHE A 177 24.13 -2.27 -3.71
C PHE A 177 22.61 -2.24 -3.58
N ASP A 178 22.00 -3.39 -3.87
CA ASP A 178 20.57 -3.62 -3.67
C ASP A 178 20.22 -3.51 -2.19
N VAL A 179 19.26 -2.65 -1.89
CA VAL A 179 18.67 -2.51 -0.56
C VAL A 179 17.18 -2.77 -0.66
N TYR A 180 16.68 -3.57 0.27
CA TYR A 180 15.24 -3.78 0.42
C TYR A 180 14.86 -3.46 1.85
N PRO A 181 13.90 -2.54 2.07
CA PRO A 181 13.33 -2.38 3.40
C PRO A 181 12.56 -3.65 3.76
N PHE A 182 12.44 -3.90 5.06
CA PHE A 182 11.62 -4.98 5.58
C PHE A 182 10.78 -4.51 6.76
N GLN A 183 9.62 -5.14 6.92
CA GLN A 183 8.72 -4.88 8.04
C GLN A 183 8.91 -5.93 9.15
N ILE A 184 8.90 -5.47 10.40
CA ILE A 184 8.75 -6.30 11.59
C ILE A 184 7.52 -5.81 12.36
N ASP A 185 6.70 -6.74 12.83
CA ASP A 185 5.52 -6.44 13.64
C ASP A 185 5.24 -7.60 14.61
N VAL A 186 5.19 -7.29 15.91
CA VAL A 186 5.00 -8.25 17.01
C VAL A 186 3.58 -8.85 17.01
N ALA A 187 2.63 -8.23 16.31
CA ALA A 187 1.24 -8.63 16.29
C ALA A 187 0.75 -9.13 14.92
N PHE A 188 1.65 -9.43 13.98
CA PHE A 188 1.27 -9.84 12.62
C PHE A 188 0.85 -11.32 12.50
N PRO A 189 -0.17 -11.67 11.67
CA PRO A 189 -1.14 -10.76 11.07
C PRO A 189 -2.06 -10.24 12.17
N ALA A 190 -2.21 -8.92 12.26
CA ALA A 190 -3.15 -8.38 13.22
C ALA A 190 -4.56 -8.66 12.68
N GLY A 191 -5.30 -9.52 13.38
CA GLY A 191 -6.76 -9.52 13.33
C GLY A 191 -7.29 -8.20 13.93
N ASP A 192 -8.35 -8.26 14.73
CA ASP A 192 -8.76 -7.08 15.49
C ASP A 192 -7.55 -6.51 16.29
N LYS A 193 -7.27 -5.21 16.12
CA LYS A 193 -6.16 -4.50 16.77
C LYS A 193 -6.51 -4.04 18.18
N SER A 194 -7.64 -4.52 18.71
CA SER A 194 -7.99 -4.41 20.11
C SER A 194 -7.21 -5.43 20.94
N PHE A 195 -6.85 -5.05 22.16
CA PHE A 195 -6.26 -5.95 23.13
C PHE A 195 -6.80 -5.64 24.52
N ASP A 196 -7.28 -6.68 25.20
CA ASP A 196 -7.61 -6.57 26.62
C ASP A 196 -6.31 -6.35 27.40
N LEU A 197 -6.22 -5.22 28.09
CA LEU A 197 -5.10 -4.91 28.97
C LEU A 197 -5.44 -5.38 30.40
N PRO A 198 -4.88 -6.50 30.89
CA PRO A 198 -5.05 -6.87 32.28
C PRO A 198 -4.39 -5.81 33.19
N ALA A 199 -4.92 -5.64 34.40
CA ALA A 199 -4.29 -4.76 35.38
C ALA A 199 -2.86 -5.23 35.68
N GLY A 200 -1.89 -4.32 35.66
CA GLY A 200 -0.48 -4.61 35.90
C GLY A 200 0.39 -4.56 34.64
N LYS A 201 1.52 -5.28 34.64
CA LYS A 201 2.46 -5.30 33.52
C LYS A 201 2.00 -6.31 32.47
N PHE A 202 1.77 -5.84 31.24
CA PHE A 202 1.54 -6.67 30.07
C PHE A 202 2.72 -6.54 29.09
N SER A 203 3.16 -7.66 28.52
CA SER A 203 4.21 -7.70 27.49
C SER A 203 3.89 -8.78 26.47
N LYS A 204 4.09 -8.47 25.19
CA LYS A 204 4.02 -9.42 24.09
C LYS A 204 5.37 -9.42 23.36
N SER A 205 5.83 -10.59 22.99
CA SER A 205 7.05 -10.78 22.20
C SER A 205 6.75 -11.67 21.00
N TRP A 206 7.56 -11.51 19.96
CA TRP A 206 7.54 -12.34 18.78
C TRP A 206 8.97 -12.66 18.38
N GLU A 207 9.20 -13.90 17.98
CA GLU A 207 10.45 -14.38 17.41
C GLU A 207 10.18 -14.84 15.99
N GLY A 208 11.08 -14.50 15.07
CA GLY A 208 10.99 -14.92 13.68
C GLY A 208 12.36 -15.00 13.04
N SER A 209 12.41 -15.71 11.92
CA SER A 209 13.58 -15.83 11.07
C SER A 209 13.24 -15.29 9.68
N PRO A 210 14.24 -14.83 8.91
CA PRO A 210 14.04 -14.50 7.50
C PRO A 210 13.35 -15.63 6.74
N GLY A 211 12.23 -15.33 6.08
CA GLY A 211 11.50 -16.22 5.18
C GLY A 211 12.14 -16.34 3.79
N VAL A 212 13.12 -15.48 3.49
CA VAL A 212 13.95 -15.52 2.29
C VAL A 212 15.43 -15.31 2.67
N ALA A 213 16.35 -15.76 1.81
CA ALA A 213 17.78 -15.51 2.01
C ALA A 213 18.09 -14.01 1.90
N GLY A 214 18.97 -13.50 2.77
CA GLY A 214 19.37 -12.10 2.76
C GLY A 214 20.54 -11.81 3.70
N ARG A 215 21.07 -10.58 3.61
CA ARG A 215 22.07 -10.03 4.54
C ARG A 215 21.47 -8.78 5.20
N ILE A 216 21.48 -8.77 6.53
CA ILE A 216 21.02 -7.65 7.37
C ILE A 216 22.26 -6.91 7.87
#